data_AF-A0A7L1CPN5-F1
#
_entry.id   AF-A0A7L1CPN5-F1
#
_cell.length_a   1.000
_cell.length_b   1.000
_cell.length_c   1.000
_cell.angle_alpha   90.00
_cell.angle_beta   90.00
_cell.angle_gamma   90.00
#
_symmetry.space_group_name_H-M   'P 1'
#
loop_
_entity.id
_entity.type
_entity.pdbx_description
1 polymer ?
#
loop_
_entity_poly.entity_id
_entity_poly.type
_entity_poly.pdbx_seq_one_letter_code
_entity_poly.pdbx_strand_id
1 'polypeptide(L)'
;PTAPGPCQRFHGRCGQNVALGAEGLGAARVSGYCHGLVFSRSHLRPGELFEVGGAAGDTPTDGRGHLQGKGGGNGKMGAVAL
;
A
#
# COMPACT_ATOMS: atom_id res chain seq x y z
N PRO A 1 20.90 -7.14 13.25
CA PRO A 1 19.48 -7.54 13.42
C PRO A 1 18.55 -6.37 13.14
N THR A 2 17.99 -6.29 11.93
CA THR A 2 16.86 -5.41 11.62
C THR A 2 15.67 -5.92 12.42
N ALA A 3 15.27 -5.18 13.45
CA ALA A 3 14.03 -5.47 14.18
C ALA A 3 12.90 -5.63 13.16
N PRO A 4 12.02 -6.65 13.28
CA PRO A 4 10.86 -6.74 12.40
C PRO A 4 10.12 -5.42 12.52
N GLY A 5 10.09 -4.67 11.42
CA GLY A 5 9.36 -3.41 11.35
C GLY A 5 7.92 -3.65 11.80
N PRO A 6 7.22 -2.63 12.29
CA PRO A 6 5.81 -2.78 12.63
C PRO A 6 5.08 -3.39 11.43
N CYS A 7 4.26 -4.40 11.68
CA CYS A 7 3.44 -5.02 10.64
C CYS A 7 2.43 -3.98 10.14
N GLN A 8 2.84 -3.15 9.20
CA GLN A 8 2.01 -2.11 8.63
C GLN A 8 0.89 -2.78 7.84
N ARG A 9 -0.33 -2.26 8.04
CA ARG A 9 -1.55 -2.76 7.39
C ARG A 9 -2.09 -1.65 6.51
N PHE A 10 -2.93 -1.98 5.54
CA PHE A 10 -3.74 -1.00 4.84
C PHE A 10 -4.84 -0.43 5.75
N HIS A 11 -5.14 0.85 5.53
CA HIS A 11 -6.24 1.57 6.16
C HIS A 11 -7.58 1.19 5.50
N GLY A 12 -8.65 1.11 6.29
CA GLY A 12 -10.00 0.75 5.79
C GLY A 12 -10.60 1.76 4.81
N ARG A 13 -10.16 3.03 4.91
CA ARG A 13 -10.49 4.07 3.92
C ARG A 13 -9.59 3.91 2.70
N CYS A 14 -10.07 3.20 1.69
CA CYS A 14 -9.43 3.03 0.41
C CYS A 14 -10.29 3.61 -0.72
N GLY A 15 -9.73 3.63 -1.93
CA GLY A 15 -10.47 4.00 -3.14
C GLY A 15 -11.59 3.00 -3.46
N GLN A 16 -12.59 3.46 -4.22
CA GLN A 16 -13.80 2.68 -4.51
C GLN A 16 -13.52 1.38 -5.27
N ASN A 17 -12.47 1.37 -6.09
CA ASN A 17 -12.11 0.23 -6.92
C ASN A 17 -11.08 -0.69 -6.25
N VAL A 18 -11.04 -0.69 -4.91
CA VAL A 18 -10.11 -1.49 -4.12
C VAL A 18 -10.87 -2.42 -3.19
N ALA A 19 -10.50 -3.70 -3.21
CA ALA A 19 -10.85 -4.66 -2.17
C ALA A 19 -9.67 -4.83 -1.21
N LEU A 20 -9.92 -4.68 0.09
CA LEU A 20 -8.94 -4.95 1.15
C LEU A 20 -9.02 -6.42 1.56
N GLY A 21 -7.86 -7.05 1.68
CA GLY A 21 -7.71 -8.40 2.21
C GLY A 21 -7.88 -8.45 3.73
N ALA A 22 -7.90 -9.66 4.28
CA ALA A 22 -8.08 -9.91 5.71
C ALA A 22 -7.15 -9.05 6.56
N GLU A 23 -7.70 -8.41 7.58
CA GLU A 23 -6.96 -7.55 8.51
C GLU A 23 -6.18 -6.39 7.87
N GLY A 24 -6.43 -6.06 6.59
CA GLY A 24 -5.68 -5.06 5.82
C GLY A 24 -4.27 -5.51 5.45
N LEU A 25 -3.99 -6.81 5.38
CA LEU A 25 -2.68 -7.34 4.97
C LEU A 25 -2.49 -7.38 3.45
N GLY A 26 -3.56 -7.18 2.69
CA GLY A 26 -3.53 -7.13 1.23
C GLY A 26 -4.50 -6.10 0.71
N ALA A 27 -4.31 -5.69 -0.54
CA ALA A 27 -5.25 -4.88 -1.27
C ALA A 27 -5.15 -5.24 -2.76
N ALA A 28 -6.29 -5.30 -3.43
CA ALA A 28 -6.38 -5.61 -4.85
C ALA A 28 -7.30 -4.62 -5.54
N ARG A 29 -6.92 -4.17 -6.73
CA ARG A 29 -7.82 -3.42 -7.60
C ARG A 29 -8.86 -4.37 -8.18
N VAL A 30 -10.14 -4.00 -8.10
CA VAL A 30 -11.25 -4.84 -8.57
C VAL A 30 -11.91 -4.35 -9.86
N SER A 31 -11.69 -3.09 -10.26
CA SER A 31 -12.25 -2.55 -11.51
C SER A 31 -11.53 -1.30 -11.99
N GLY A 32 -11.48 -1.10 -13.32
CA GLY A 32 -10.91 0.10 -13.95
C GLY A 32 -9.47 0.42 -13.53
N TYR A 33 -9.02 1.63 -13.84
CA TYR A 33 -7.71 2.17 -13.41
C TYR A 33 -7.86 3.44 -12.54
N CYS A 34 -9.10 3.92 -12.38
CA CYS A 34 -9.42 5.06 -11.53
C CYS A 34 -9.70 4.59 -10.10
N HIS A 35 -9.47 5.46 -9.11
CA HIS A 35 -9.79 5.20 -7.70
C HIS A 35 -9.09 3.96 -7.07
N GLY A 36 -7.89 3.62 -7.53
CA GLY A 36 -7.07 2.51 -7.01
C GLY A 36 -6.16 2.88 -5.83
N LEU A 37 -6.50 3.86 -4.98
CA LEU A 37 -5.60 4.34 -3.92
C LEU A 37 -5.82 3.61 -2.58
N VAL A 38 -4.72 3.24 -1.91
CA VAL A 38 -4.71 2.72 -0.53
C VAL A 38 -3.70 3.45 0.33
N PHE A 39 -3.93 3.47 1.64
CA PHE A 39 -3.06 4.12 2.61
C PHE A 39 -2.55 3.13 3.66
N SER A 40 -1.40 3.41 4.28
CA SER A 40 -0.98 2.71 5.51
C SER A 40 -1.97 3.01 6.64
N ARG A 41 -2.20 2.07 7.55
CA ARG A 41 -3.16 2.21 8.65
C ARG A 41 -2.73 3.25 9.69
N SER A 42 -1.42 3.40 9.84
CA SER A 42 -0.81 4.31 10.81
C SER A 42 0.20 5.23 10.12
N HIS A 43 0.56 6.32 10.79
CA HIS A 43 1.64 7.19 10.35
C HIS A 43 2.97 6.42 10.30
N LEU A 44 3.76 6.69 9.27
CA LEU A 44 5.13 6.21 9.16
C LEU A 44 6.04 7.07 10.04
N ARG A 45 6.90 6.43 10.83
CA ARG A 45 7.96 7.14 11.54
C ARG A 45 9.00 7.69 10.56
N PRO A 46 9.76 8.71 10.93
CA PRO A 46 10.89 9.16 10.11
C PRO A 46 11.84 8.00 9.79
N GLY A 47 12.14 7.81 8.51
CA GLY A 47 12.99 6.71 8.02
C GLY A 47 12.30 5.34 7.92
N GLU A 48 11.03 5.24 8.29
CA GLU A 48 10.25 4.01 8.13
C GLU A 48 9.74 3.87 6.69
N LEU A 49 9.96 2.68 6.12
CA LEU A 49 9.47 2.33 4.79
C LEU A 49 8.16 1.55 4.92
N PHE A 50 7.20 1.88 4.06
CA PHE A 50 6.01 1.08 3.84
C PHE A 50 6.21 0.26 2.56
N GLU A 51 6.84 -0.91 2.72
CA GLU A 51 7.09 -1.82 1.61
C GLU A 51 5.84 -2.66 1.32
N VAL A 52 5.51 -2.78 0.04
CA VAL A 52 4.40 -3.61 -0.43
C VAL A 52 4.97 -4.70 -1.34
N GLY A 53 4.81 -5.95 -0.92
CA GLY A 53 5.16 -7.11 -1.73
C GLY A 53 4.04 -7.43 -2.72
N GLY A 54 4.38 -7.74 -3.97
CA GLY A 54 3.44 -8.33 -4.91
C GLY A 54 3.07 -9.74 -4.49
N ALA A 55 1.78 -10.09 -4.53
CA ALA A 55 1.37 -11.49 -4.40
C ALA A 55 1.83 -12.26 -5.65
N ALA A 56 2.52 -13.38 -5.46
CA ALA A 56 2.87 -14.29 -6.54
C ALA A 56 1.60 -14.98 -7.06
N GLY A 57 0.90 -14.34 -8.00
CA GLY A 57 -0.27 -14.88 -8.67
C GLY A 57 -0.26 -14.42 -10.13
N ASP A 58 -0.16 -15.37 -11.05
CA ASP A 58 -0.06 -15.19 -12.50
C ASP A 58 -1.22 -14.36 -13.06
N THR A 59 -1.08 -13.04 -13.06
CA THR A 59 -1.94 -12.13 -13.82
C THR A 59 -1.07 -11.26 -14.71
N PRO A 60 -1.41 -11.07 -16.00
CA PRO A 60 -0.61 -10.28 -16.91
C PRO A 60 -0.58 -8.83 -16.40
N THR A 61 0.58 -8.34 -15.98
CA THR A 61 0.78 -6.96 -15.55
C THR A 61 1.00 -6.08 -16.78
N ASP A 62 -0.08 -5.56 -17.37
CA ASP A 62 0.04 -4.48 -18.37
C ASP A 62 0.39 -3.12 -17.75
N GLY A 63 0.34 -3.00 -16.42
CA GLY A 63 0.60 -1.77 -15.69
C GLY A 63 1.66 -1.97 -14.62
N ARG A 64 2.94 -1.84 -14.97
CA ARG A 64 4.01 -1.67 -13.97
C ARG A 64 3.80 -0.35 -13.25
N GLY A 65 3.17 -0.39 -12.08
CA GLY A 65 3.10 0.75 -11.17
C GLY A 65 4.50 1.09 -10.64
N HIS A 66 5.09 2.17 -11.14
CA HIS A 66 6.32 2.73 -10.57
C HIS A 66 5.97 3.56 -9.34
N LEU A 67 6.44 3.13 -8.16
CA LEU A 67 6.17 3.78 -6.88
C LEU A 67 7.35 4.65 -6.45
N GLN A 68 7.15 5.96 -6.35
CA GLN A 68 8.08 6.90 -5.71
C GLN A 68 7.44 7.47 -4.45
N GLY A 69 7.75 6.91 -3.28
CA GLY A 69 7.40 7.49 -1.99
C GLY A 69 8.42 8.57 -1.60
N LYS A 70 8.03 9.85 -1.61
CA LYS A 70 8.91 10.96 -1.19
C LYS A 70 8.61 11.36 0.26
N GLY A 71 9.47 10.93 1.18
CA GLY A 71 9.38 11.23 2.61
C GLY A 71 9.79 12.67 2.96
N GLY A 72 9.12 13.27 3.97
CA GLY A 72 9.55 14.52 4.58
C GLY A 72 8.52 15.12 5.55
N GLY A 73 8.73 14.95 6.86
CA GLY A 73 8.12 15.75 7.95
C GLY A 73 6.68 15.44 8.38
N ASN A 74 6.52 15.22 9.69
CA ASN A 74 5.32 15.19 10.56
C ASN A 74 4.06 14.43 10.06
N GLY A 75 3.90 13.17 10.48
CA GLY A 75 2.61 12.46 10.42
C GLY A 75 2.18 11.97 9.04
N LYS A 76 3.10 11.44 8.22
CA LYS A 76 2.76 10.97 6.87
C LYS A 76 2.25 9.53 6.89
N MET A 77 1.04 9.31 6.39
CA MET A 77 0.60 7.97 5.99
C MET A 77 1.28 7.62 4.67
N GLY A 78 1.68 6.35 4.49
CA GLY A 78 2.07 5.84 3.18
C GLY A 78 0.84 5.76 2.27
N ALA A 79 1.02 5.95 0.96
CA ALA A 79 -0.03 5.78 -0.03
C ALA A 79 0.50 4.99 -1.23
N VAL A 80 -0.32 4.09 -1.77
CA VAL A 80 0.01 3.23 -2.92
C VAL A 80 -1.16 3.25 -3.90
N ALA A 81 -0.86 3.36 -5.19
CA ALA A 81 -1.82 3.19 -6.27
C ALA A 81 -1.73 1.75 -6.79
N LEU A 82 -2.88 1.08 -6.86
CA LEU A 82 -3.08 -0.28 -7.37
C LEU A 82 -3.58 -0.23 -8.80
#